data_AF-A0A2G8TGP9-F1
#
_entry.id   AF-A0A2G8TGP9-F1
#
_cell.length_a   1.000
_cell.length_b   1.000
_cell.length_c   1.000
_cell.angle_alpha   90.00
_cell.angle_beta   90.00
_cell.angle_gamma   90.00
#
_symmetry.space_group_name_H-M   'P 1'
#
loop_
_entity.id
_entity.type
_entity.pdbx_description
1 polymer ?
#
loop_
_entity_poly.entity_id
_entity_poly.type
_entity_poly.pdbx_seq_one_letter_code
_entity_poly.pdbx_strand_id
1 'polypeptide(L)'
;MVACTMKNIHVRFTFFSLAISLLGVAIHVAAIIGGPAWCAFFGAPPQVLASAQDGTWLAPLSTAGIAILMGICALYACSALGLVPRLPLLRTMLAGIAAVCLLRALALVPFAFIHPQLINVFEVVAALTWGTAGIGFIAGYLMSKSTLAASRA
;
A
#
# COMPACT_ATOMS: atom_id res chain seq x y z
N MET A 1 -2.26 -18.67 -26.89
CA MET A 1 -1.78 -19.07 -25.54
C MET A 1 -1.12 -17.92 -24.76
N VAL A 2 -0.17 -17.17 -25.34
CA VAL A 2 0.56 -16.09 -24.63
C VAL A 2 -0.33 -15.04 -23.96
N ALA A 3 -1.39 -14.56 -24.63
CA ALA A 3 -2.30 -13.57 -24.06
C ALA A 3 -3.09 -14.06 -22.82
N CYS A 4 -3.42 -15.36 -22.76
CA CYS A 4 -4.09 -15.96 -21.60
C CYS A 4 -3.13 -16.10 -20.41
N THR A 5 -1.89 -16.52 -20.66
CA THR A 5 -0.83 -16.64 -19.64
C THR A 5 -0.46 -15.28 -19.04
N MET A 6 -0.35 -14.24 -19.86
CA MET A 6 -0.05 -12.87 -19.42
C MET A 6 -1.15 -12.32 -18.50
N LYS A 7 -2.42 -12.61 -18.81
CA LYS A 7 -3.56 -12.23 -17.96
C LYS A 7 -3.50 -12.91 -16.60
N ASN A 8 -3.12 -14.19 -16.56
CA ASN A 8 -2.97 -14.94 -15.31
C ASN A 8 -1.85 -14.40 -14.41
N ILE A 9 -0.74 -13.97 -14.99
CA ILE A 9 0.36 -13.37 -14.23
C ILE A 9 -0.06 -12.05 -13.58
N HIS A 10 -0.72 -11.16 -14.33
CA HIS A 10 -1.15 -9.87 -13.79
C HIS A 10 -2.20 -10.01 -12.68
N VAL A 11 -3.12 -10.98 -12.79
CA VAL A 11 -4.08 -11.32 -11.74
C VAL A 11 -3.38 -11.74 -10.46
N ARG A 12 -2.36 -12.62 -10.55
CA ARG A 12 -1.59 -13.06 -9.38
C ARG A 12 -0.88 -11.89 -8.70
N PHE A 13 -0.22 -11.02 -9.46
CA PHE A 13 0.45 -9.83 -8.91
C PHE A 13 -0.53 -8.85 -8.24
N THR A 14 -1.70 -8.62 -8.87
CA THR A 14 -2.74 -7.74 -8.30
C THR A 14 -3.31 -8.34 -7.01
N PHE A 15 -3.47 -9.66 -6.94
CA PHE A 15 -3.92 -10.36 -5.73
C PHE A 15 -2.91 -10.26 -4.58
N PHE A 16 -1.61 -10.38 -4.86
CA PHE A 16 -0.58 -10.15 -3.85
C PHE A 16 -0.63 -8.72 -3.30
N SER A 17 -0.78 -7.72 -4.16
CA SER A 17 -0.93 -6.32 -3.73
C SER A 17 -2.18 -6.11 -2.85
N LEU A 18 -3.29 -6.76 -3.19
CA LEU A 18 -4.51 -6.76 -2.38
C LEU A 18 -4.25 -7.36 -0.99
N ALA A 19 -3.64 -8.54 -0.92
CA ALA A 19 -3.34 -9.21 0.35
C ALA A 19 -2.42 -8.36 1.23
N ILE A 20 -1.39 -7.73 0.64
CA ILE A 20 -0.50 -6.80 1.32
C ILE A 20 -1.26 -5.59 1.86
N SER A 21 -2.15 -4.99 1.06
CA SER A 21 -2.93 -3.82 1.48
C SER A 21 -3.87 -4.16 2.64
N LEU A 22 -4.54 -5.32 2.59
CA LEU A 22 -5.42 -5.80 3.68
C LEU A 22 -4.64 -6.08 4.97
N LEU A 23 -3.47 -6.72 4.86
CA LEU A 23 -2.61 -6.93 6.01
C LEU A 23 -2.13 -5.59 6.60
N GLY A 24 -1.83 -4.61 5.74
CA GLY A 24 -1.52 -3.24 6.12
C GLY A 24 -2.64 -2.61 6.95
N VAL A 25 -3.89 -2.70 6.52
CA VAL A 25 -5.05 -2.23 7.30
C VAL A 25 -5.10 -2.93 8.66
N ALA A 26 -4.98 -4.25 8.69
CA ALA A 26 -5.06 -5.02 9.92
C ALA A 26 -3.98 -4.60 10.94
N ILE A 27 -2.74 -4.41 10.47
CA ILE A 27 -1.64 -3.92 11.31
C ILE A 27 -1.94 -2.49 11.81
N HIS A 28 -2.37 -1.57 10.96
CA HIS A 28 -2.61 -0.19 11.44
C HIS A 28 -3.80 -0.11 12.41
N VAL A 29 -4.85 -0.90 12.19
CA VAL A 29 -5.99 -0.99 13.11
C VAL A 29 -5.55 -1.60 14.45
N ALA A 30 -4.79 -2.68 14.41
CA ALA A 30 -4.28 -3.29 15.63
C ALA A 30 -3.23 -2.41 16.34
N ALA A 31 -2.56 -1.48 15.64
CA ALA A 31 -1.70 -0.47 16.25
C ALA A 31 -2.49 0.56 17.05
N ILE A 32 -3.67 0.93 16.57
CA ILE A 32 -4.59 1.81 17.30
C ILE A 32 -5.08 1.12 18.57
N ILE A 33 -5.38 -0.18 18.50
CA ILE A 33 -5.87 -0.97 19.66
C ILE A 33 -4.74 -1.30 20.64
N GLY A 34 -3.55 -1.64 20.14
CA GLY A 34 -2.40 -2.06 20.92
C GLY A 34 -1.62 -0.90 21.58
N GLY A 35 -1.87 0.34 21.15
CA GLY A 35 -1.32 1.54 21.76
C GLY A 35 0.22 1.60 21.77
N PRO A 36 0.85 2.23 22.78
CA PRO A 36 2.29 2.48 22.80
C PRO A 36 3.16 1.20 22.80
N ALA A 37 2.65 0.08 23.33
CA ALA A 37 3.35 -1.21 23.29
C ALA A 37 3.52 -1.74 21.86
N TRP A 38 2.51 -1.56 21.01
CA TRP A 38 2.61 -1.87 19.59
C TRP A 38 3.56 -0.90 18.87
N CYS A 39 3.49 0.40 19.17
CA CYS A 39 4.44 1.37 18.61
C CYS A 39 5.89 1.02 18.95
N ALA A 40 6.17 0.59 20.19
CA ALA A 40 7.50 0.12 20.59
C ALA A 40 7.91 -1.17 19.85
N PHE A 41 6.98 -2.12 19.68
CA PHE A 41 7.25 -3.38 18.97
C PHE A 41 7.62 -3.17 17.49
N PHE A 42 6.97 -2.22 16.80
CA PHE A 42 7.31 -1.89 15.41
C PHE A 42 8.54 -0.98 15.26
N GLY A 43 9.17 -0.58 16.38
CA GLY A 43 10.30 0.33 16.35
C GLY A 43 9.91 1.73 15.87
N ALA A 44 8.75 2.23 16.32
CA ALA A 44 8.30 3.57 15.97
C ALA A 44 9.34 4.63 16.39
N PRO A 45 9.52 5.70 15.60
CA PRO A 45 10.45 6.77 15.94
C PRO A 45 10.07 7.41 17.28
N PRO A 46 11.06 7.99 18.01
CA PRO A 46 10.86 8.46 19.37
C PRO A 46 9.74 9.48 19.50
N GLN A 47 9.48 10.31 18.47
CA GLN A 47 8.36 11.25 18.47
C GLN A 47 6.98 10.54 18.47
N VAL A 48 6.84 9.42 17.76
CA VAL A 48 5.60 8.65 17.68
C VAL A 48 5.40 7.83 18.95
N LEU A 49 6.47 7.28 19.51
CA LEU A 49 6.41 6.56 20.78
C LEU A 49 6.04 7.49 21.94
N ALA A 50 6.66 8.67 22.01
CA ALA A 50 6.29 9.71 22.99
C ALA A 50 4.83 10.15 22.80
N SER A 51 4.40 10.40 21.57
CA SER A 51 3.01 10.73 21.26
C SER A 51 2.01 9.66 21.73
N ALA A 52 2.35 8.38 21.55
CA ALA A 52 1.52 7.25 21.98
C ALA A 52 1.52 7.04 23.51
N GLN A 53 2.63 7.37 24.19
CA GLN A 53 2.74 7.34 25.65
C GLN A 53 1.98 8.50 26.31
N ASP A 54 2.05 9.69 25.71
CA ASP A 54 1.40 10.91 26.19
C ASP A 54 -0.11 10.95 25.85
N GLY A 55 -0.63 9.94 25.14
CA GLY A 55 -2.06 9.86 24.78
C GLY A 55 -2.51 10.94 23.80
N THR A 56 -1.59 11.51 23.03
CA THR A 56 -1.89 12.59 22.08
C THR A 56 -2.51 12.05 20.78
N TRP A 57 -3.26 12.89 20.05
CA TRP A 57 -3.98 12.48 18.84
C TRP A 57 -3.09 12.17 17.63
N LEU A 58 -1.79 12.44 17.69
CA LEU A 58 -0.89 12.37 16.53
C LEU A 58 -0.65 10.92 16.06
N ALA A 59 -0.40 10.00 16.99
CA ALA A 59 -0.26 8.57 16.72
C ALA A 59 -1.55 7.90 16.20
N PRO A 60 -2.73 8.03 16.84
CA PRO A 60 -3.96 7.41 16.34
C PRO A 60 -4.49 8.05 15.06
N LEU A 61 -4.36 9.37 14.88
CA LEU A 61 -4.86 10.03 13.66
C LEU A 61 -4.03 9.67 12.42
N SER A 62 -2.70 9.61 12.57
CA SER A 62 -1.81 9.19 11.48
C SER A 62 -2.02 7.72 11.09
N THR A 63 -2.12 6.82 12.08
CA THR A 63 -2.38 5.39 11.82
C THR A 63 -3.75 5.15 11.20
N ALA A 64 -4.78 5.87 11.63
CA ALA A 64 -6.12 5.82 11.01
C ALA A 64 -6.09 6.30 9.55
N GLY A 65 -5.39 7.41 9.27
CA GLY A 65 -5.23 7.91 7.91
C GLY A 65 -4.56 6.90 6.97
N ILE A 66 -3.51 6.23 7.43
CA ILE A 66 -2.82 5.18 6.66
C ILE A 66 -3.73 3.95 6.47
N ALA A 67 -4.46 3.53 7.50
CA ALA A 67 -5.41 2.43 7.40
C ALA A 67 -6.50 2.71 6.35
N ILE A 68 -7.05 3.93 6.32
CA ILE A 68 -8.03 4.34 5.31
C ILE A 68 -7.39 4.30 3.92
N LEU A 69 -6.19 4.84 3.75
CA LEU A 69 -5.48 4.83 2.48
C LEU A 69 -5.24 3.40 1.97
N MET A 70 -4.79 2.49 2.84
CA MET A 70 -4.60 1.06 2.50
C MET A 70 -5.93 0.39 2.15
N GLY A 71 -7.03 0.73 2.85
CA GLY A 71 -8.37 0.25 2.54
C GLY A 71 -8.84 0.68 1.15
N ILE A 72 -8.58 1.94 0.80
CA ILE A 72 -8.84 2.47 -0.55
C ILE A 72 -8.04 1.69 -1.59
N CYS A 73 -6.75 1.43 -1.33
CA CYS A 73 -5.89 0.63 -2.22
C CYS A 73 -6.43 -0.79 -2.43
N ALA A 74 -6.88 -1.45 -1.35
CA ALA A 74 -7.50 -2.78 -1.42
C ALA A 74 -8.80 -2.76 -2.25
N LEU A 75 -9.67 -1.78 -2.06
CA LEU A 75 -10.90 -1.63 -2.85
C LEU A 75 -10.62 -1.47 -4.34
N TYR A 76 -9.63 -0.65 -4.71
CA TYR A 76 -9.23 -0.47 -6.11
C TYR A 76 -8.57 -1.72 -6.70
N ALA A 77 -7.78 -2.48 -5.93
CA ALA A 77 -7.27 -3.78 -6.36
C ALA A 77 -8.40 -4.79 -6.61
N CYS A 78 -9.40 -4.86 -5.72
CA CYS A 78 -10.58 -5.68 -5.90
C CYS A 78 -11.37 -5.30 -7.17
N SER A 79 -11.53 -4.00 -7.43
CA SER A 79 -12.19 -3.51 -8.64
C SER A 79 -11.39 -3.86 -9.92
N ALA A 80 -10.05 -3.85 -9.86
CA ALA A 80 -9.20 -4.28 -10.97
C ALA A 80 -9.24 -5.80 -11.22
N LEU A 81 -9.42 -6.60 -10.17
CA LEU A 81 -9.63 -8.05 -10.24
C LEU A 81 -11.05 -8.43 -10.69
N GLY A 82 -11.99 -7.47 -10.72
CA GLY A 82 -13.39 -7.70 -11.07
C GLY A 82 -14.24 -8.28 -9.93
N LEU A 83 -13.74 -8.25 -8.69
CA LEU A 83 -14.47 -8.66 -7.48
C LEU A 83 -15.54 -7.65 -7.08
N VAL A 84 -15.36 -6.38 -7.45
CA VAL A 84 -16.25 -5.25 -7.13
C VAL A 84 -16.65 -4.55 -8.44
N PRO A 85 -17.88 -3.97 -8.54
CA PRO A 85 -18.28 -3.18 -9.70
C PRO A 85 -17.20 -2.18 -10.11
N ARG A 86 -17.04 -1.97 -11.42
CA ARG A 86 -16.01 -1.05 -11.93
C ARG A 86 -16.31 0.36 -11.46
N LEU A 87 -15.44 0.91 -10.62
CA LEU A 87 -15.54 2.31 -10.23
C LEU A 87 -15.19 3.21 -11.42
N PRO A 88 -15.93 4.32 -11.65
CA PRO A 88 -15.47 5.37 -12.55
C PRO A 88 -14.13 5.89 -12.00
N LEU A 89 -13.12 6.07 -12.86
CA LEU A 89 -11.73 6.44 -12.51
C LEU A 89 -10.81 5.33 -11.95
N LEU A 90 -11.14 4.05 -12.13
CA LEU A 90 -10.25 2.93 -11.76
C LEU A 90 -8.79 3.12 -12.24
N ARG A 91 -8.60 3.58 -13.48
CA ARG A 91 -7.27 3.72 -14.10
C ARG A 91 -6.42 4.81 -13.48
N THR A 92 -7.00 6.00 -13.32
CA THR A 92 -6.29 7.15 -12.75
C THR A 92 -5.92 6.87 -11.30
N MET A 93 -6.81 6.22 -10.55
CA MET A 93 -6.54 5.81 -9.18
C MET A 93 -5.48 4.72 -9.08
N LEU A 94 -5.51 3.67 -9.90
CA LEU A 94 -4.44 2.66 -9.88
C LEU A 94 -3.07 3.26 -10.23
N ALA A 95 -3.02 4.15 -11.23
CA ALA A 95 -1.79 4.84 -11.60
C ALA A 95 -1.31 5.77 -10.47
N GLY A 96 -2.21 6.51 -9.84
CA GLY A 96 -1.91 7.39 -8.71
C GLY A 96 -1.42 6.60 -7.49
N ILE A 97 -2.11 5.53 -7.12
CA ILE A 97 -1.70 4.64 -6.01
C ILE A 97 -0.34 4.02 -6.30
N ALA A 98 -0.12 3.51 -7.51
CA ALA A 98 1.19 2.97 -7.90
C ALA A 98 2.30 4.03 -7.78
N ALA A 99 2.04 5.25 -8.25
CA ALA A 99 2.99 6.36 -8.15
C ALA A 99 3.30 6.71 -6.68
N VAL A 100 2.29 6.79 -5.83
CA VAL A 100 2.46 7.07 -4.39
C VAL A 100 3.23 5.93 -3.71
N CYS A 101 2.91 4.68 -3.99
CA CYS A 101 3.61 3.52 -3.42
C CYS A 101 5.09 3.47 -3.82
N LEU A 102 5.38 3.72 -5.10
CA LEU A 102 6.75 3.78 -5.61
C LEU A 102 7.50 4.99 -5.06
N LEU A 103 6.85 6.15 -5.01
CA LEU A 103 7.43 7.36 -4.46
C LEU A 103 7.76 7.16 -2.98
N ARG A 104 6.89 6.50 -2.20
CA ARG A 104 7.14 6.17 -0.80
C ARG A 104 8.31 5.20 -0.64
N ALA A 105 8.35 4.15 -1.46
CA ALA A 105 9.47 3.21 -1.44
C ALA A 105 10.79 3.89 -1.80
N LEU A 106 10.77 4.82 -2.77
CA LEU A 106 11.93 5.59 -3.19
C LEU A 106 12.33 6.66 -2.16
N ALA A 107 11.37 7.27 -1.46
CA ALA A 107 11.59 8.26 -0.43
C ALA A 107 12.36 7.70 0.78
N LEU A 108 12.38 6.38 0.98
CA LEU A 108 13.24 5.75 1.99
C LEU A 108 14.73 6.00 1.70
N VAL A 109 15.15 6.05 0.44
CA VAL A 109 16.56 6.24 0.05
C VAL A 109 17.11 7.59 0.54
N PRO A 110 16.51 8.76 0.21
CA PRO A 110 16.99 10.04 0.74
C PRO A 110 16.83 10.12 2.27
N PHE A 111 15.79 9.49 2.84
CA PHE A 111 15.64 9.43 4.30
C PHE A 111 16.79 8.68 4.97
N ALA A 112 17.30 7.62 4.33
CA ALA A 112 18.45 6.87 4.82
C ALA A 112 19.75 7.69 4.80
N PHE A 113 19.89 8.62 3.85
CA PHE A 113 21.05 9.51 3.80
C PHE A 113 20.96 10.67 4.81
N ILE A 114 19.77 11.21 5.07
CA ILE A 114 19.58 12.37 5.94
C ILE A 114 19.48 11.97 7.41
N HIS A 115 18.78 10.87 7.72
CA HIS A 115 18.57 10.38 9.09
C HIS A 115 18.81 8.87 9.19
N PRO A 116 20.07 8.40 9.03
CA PRO A 116 20.40 6.97 9.07
C PRO A 116 20.02 6.30 10.41
N GLN A 117 19.99 7.06 11.50
CA GLN A 117 19.62 6.59 12.85
C GLN A 117 18.12 6.27 13.01
N LEU A 118 17.28 6.67 12.06
CA LEU A 118 15.84 6.41 12.07
C LEU A 118 15.44 5.27 11.11
N ILE A 119 16.39 4.68 10.38
CA ILE A 119 16.13 3.53 9.49
C ILE A 119 16.09 2.26 10.32
N ASN A 120 14.88 1.76 10.58
CA ASN A 120 14.64 0.49 11.24
C ASN A 120 14.33 -0.63 10.24
N VAL A 121 14.45 -1.88 10.68
CA VAL A 121 14.04 -3.06 9.88
C VAL A 121 12.60 -2.91 9.38
N PHE A 122 11.73 -2.32 10.19
CA PHE A 122 10.35 -2.05 9.82
C PHE A 122 10.23 -1.13 8.60
N GLU A 123 11.02 -0.05 8.52
CA GLU A 123 10.99 0.87 7.38
C GLU A 123 11.49 0.21 6.10
N VAL A 124 12.54 -0.62 6.19
CA VAL A 124 13.06 -1.38 5.04
C VAL A 124 12.04 -2.40 4.55
N VAL A 125 11.46 -3.18 5.46
CA VAL A 125 10.39 -4.15 5.14
C VAL A 125 9.19 -3.42 4.56
N ALA A 126 8.81 -2.27 5.11
CA ALA A 126 7.72 -1.47 4.60
C ALA A 126 8.03 -0.94 3.18
N ALA A 127 9.22 -0.41 2.90
CA ALA A 127 9.56 0.03 1.54
C ALA A 127 9.52 -1.11 0.51
N LEU A 128 10.01 -2.30 0.85
CA LEU A 128 9.90 -3.48 -0.02
C LEU A 128 8.44 -3.89 -0.25
N THR A 129 7.64 -3.88 0.82
CA THR A 129 6.21 -4.19 0.77
C THR A 129 5.44 -3.20 -0.11
N TRP A 130 5.75 -1.92 -0.01
CA TRP A 130 5.11 -0.87 -0.80
C TRP A 130 5.61 -0.87 -2.26
N GLY A 131 6.88 -1.18 -2.49
CA GLY A 131 7.44 -1.36 -3.84
C GLY A 131 6.78 -2.53 -4.58
N THR A 132 6.67 -3.68 -3.93
CA THR A 132 5.99 -4.86 -4.49
C THR A 132 4.50 -4.61 -4.73
N ALA A 133 3.80 -3.96 -3.81
CA ALA A 133 2.41 -3.54 -4.00
C ALA A 133 2.26 -2.58 -5.19
N GLY A 134 3.17 -1.60 -5.34
CA GLY A 134 3.22 -0.66 -6.47
C GLY A 134 3.30 -1.37 -7.82
N ILE A 135 4.15 -2.40 -7.93
CA ILE A 135 4.25 -3.23 -9.14
C ILE A 135 2.92 -3.97 -9.39
N GLY A 136 2.27 -4.50 -8.35
CA GLY A 136 0.97 -5.13 -8.46
C GLY A 136 -0.14 -4.18 -8.94
N PHE A 137 -0.14 -2.92 -8.49
CA PHE A 137 -1.07 -1.90 -8.99
C PHE A 137 -0.82 -1.52 -10.45
N ILE A 138 0.44 -1.48 -10.89
CA ILE A 138 0.78 -1.31 -12.31
C ILE A 138 0.22 -2.48 -13.14
N ALA A 139 0.37 -3.72 -12.66
CA ALA A 139 -0.18 -4.88 -13.35
C ALA A 139 -1.71 -4.80 -13.50
N GLY A 140 -2.42 -4.36 -12.45
CA GLY A 140 -3.86 -4.09 -12.48
C GLY A 140 -4.23 -2.97 -13.46
N TYR A 141 -3.44 -1.90 -13.54
CA TYR A 141 -3.63 -0.80 -14.49
C TYR A 141 -3.47 -1.28 -15.95
N LEU A 142 -2.44 -2.07 -16.23
CA LEU A 142 -2.19 -2.64 -17.56
C LEU A 142 -3.33 -3.58 -18.00
N MET A 143 -3.87 -4.38 -17.08
CA MET A 143 -5.07 -5.21 -17.30
C MET A 143 -6.31 -4.39 -17.65
N SER A 144 -6.51 -3.27 -16.94
CA SER A 144 -7.61 -2.36 -17.26
C SER A 144 -7.44 -1.76 -18.65
N LYS A 145 -6.19 -1.40 -19.03
CA LYS A 145 -5.87 -0.78 -20.33
C LYS A 145 -6.20 -1.69 -21.52
N SER A 146 -5.76 -2.95 -21.47
CA SER A 146 -5.98 -3.93 -22.54
C SER A 146 -7.46 -4.24 -22.78
N THR A 147 -8.28 -4.22 -21.73
CA THR A 147 -9.71 -4.52 -21.84
C THR A 147 -10.50 -3.47 -22.65
N LEU A 148 -10.13 -2.18 -22.61
CA LEU A 148 -10.80 -1.16 -23.45
C LEU A 148 -10.22 -1.09 -24.86
N ALA A 149 -8.94 -1.44 -25.07
CA ALA A 149 -8.38 -1.51 -26.42
C ALA A 149 -9.12 -2.57 -27.25
N ALA A 150 -9.45 -3.72 -26.64
CA ALA A 150 -10.24 -4.77 -27.27
C ALA A 150 -11.73 -4.43 -27.46
N SER A 151 -12.28 -3.45 -26.74
CA SER A 151 -13.67 -2.99 -26.90
C SER A 151 -13.82 -1.88 -27.95
N ARG A 152 -12.71 -1.31 -28.41
CA ARG A 152 -12.67 -0.23 -29.43
C ARG A 152 -12.20 -0.73 -30.80
N ALA A 153 -11.80 -1.99 -30.90
CA ALA A 153 -11.44 -2.69 -32.14
C ALA A 153 -12.62 -3.55 -32.60
#